data_AF-A0A7C2VAB0-F1
#
_entry.id   AF-A0A7C2VAB0-F1
#
_cell.length_a   1.000
_cell.length_b   1.000
_cell.length_c   1.000
_cell.angle_alpha   90.00
_cell.angle_beta   90.00
_cell.angle_gamma   90.00
#
_symmetry.space_group_name_H-M   'P 1'
#
loop_
_entity.id
_entity.type
_entity.pdbx_description
1 polymer ?
#
loop_
_entity_poly.entity_id
_entity_poly.type
_entity_poly.pdbx_seq_one_letter_code
_entity_poly.pdbx_strand_id
1 'polypeptide(L)'
;TLLVHPYHGDGRWLRGNLHAHTNNSDGKFTLTELVRCYEEQGYDFLAVTDHDKLTSLTDAAGRLLLLSGCEVTAGGGHVVAVGITEPIEPRQPRQAIIDAINAQGGIAILAHPNWGKTFCHWQQDDLVALQGYAGIEVFNGNILRDDGSPLASDRWDRLLSQGRKVWGYATDDTHNEQDIANGWTMVLADDATPDAILKALRDGRCYASSGVFLEAIEVDGEVIRIVTRNADRIAFVGPYGRWLSWVDASRAEYRVQGDEGYVRVEAYGSRGSVAWTQPFWTA
;
A
#
# COMPACT_ATOMS: atom_id res chain seq x y z
N THR A 1 -11.22 -19.21 -18.56
CA THR A 1 -11.41 -18.96 -17.12
C THR A 1 -11.49 -17.46 -16.88
N LEU A 2 -12.46 -17.00 -16.07
CA LEU A 2 -12.58 -15.57 -15.78
C LEU A 2 -11.56 -15.20 -14.69
N LEU A 3 -10.69 -14.22 -14.98
CA LEU A 3 -9.79 -13.66 -13.97
C LEU A 3 -10.57 -12.84 -12.96
N VAL A 4 -10.30 -13.04 -11.68
CA VAL A 4 -10.81 -12.18 -10.61
C VAL A 4 -9.75 -11.14 -10.29
N HIS A 5 -10.07 -9.86 -10.39
CA HIS A 5 -9.14 -8.77 -10.14
C HIS A 5 -9.88 -7.50 -9.67
N PRO A 6 -9.21 -6.53 -9.04
CA PRO A 6 -9.88 -5.33 -8.55
C PRO A 6 -10.04 -4.23 -9.61
N TYR A 7 -9.29 -4.28 -10.72
CA TYR A 7 -9.24 -3.21 -11.74
C TYR A 7 -10.48 -3.14 -12.65
N HIS A 8 -11.62 -2.77 -12.08
CA HIS A 8 -12.87 -2.53 -12.80
C HIS A 8 -13.27 -1.04 -12.78
N GLY A 9 -14.11 -0.64 -13.73
CA GLY A 9 -14.65 0.72 -13.84
C GLY A 9 -13.70 1.71 -14.50
N ASP A 10 -14.17 2.94 -14.65
CA ASP A 10 -13.54 4.07 -15.34
C ASP A 10 -13.19 5.23 -14.39
N GLY A 11 -12.94 4.90 -13.12
CA GLY A 11 -12.56 5.87 -12.08
C GLY A 11 -11.27 6.63 -12.39
N ARG A 12 -10.94 7.59 -11.55
CA ARG A 12 -9.70 8.37 -11.65
C ARG A 12 -8.61 7.78 -10.77
N TRP A 13 -7.40 7.72 -11.30
CA TRP A 13 -6.20 7.44 -10.50
C TRP A 13 -5.83 8.65 -9.64
N LEU A 14 -5.77 8.44 -8.33
CA LEU A 14 -5.37 9.42 -7.31
C LEU A 14 -4.11 8.95 -6.62
N ARG A 15 -3.09 9.80 -6.51
CA ARG A 15 -1.85 9.52 -5.81
C ARG A 15 -2.01 9.85 -4.33
N GLY A 16 -1.70 8.91 -3.44
CA GLY A 16 -1.68 9.20 -2.01
C GLY A 16 -0.62 8.46 -1.23
N ASN A 17 -0.34 9.00 -0.05
CA ASN A 17 0.45 8.33 0.98
C ASN A 17 -0.47 7.94 2.15
N LEU A 18 -0.26 6.74 2.69
CA LEU A 18 -1.08 6.15 3.74
C LEU A 18 -0.38 6.14 5.10
N HIS A 19 0.90 6.51 5.18
CA HIS A 19 1.72 6.42 6.38
C HIS A 19 2.59 7.66 6.53
N ALA A 20 2.23 8.57 7.42
CA ALA A 20 2.96 9.79 7.68
C ALA A 20 2.72 10.32 9.09
N HIS A 21 3.76 10.92 9.67
CA HIS A 21 3.80 11.39 11.04
C HIS A 21 3.96 12.90 11.07
N THR A 22 3.22 13.52 11.98
CA THR A 22 3.37 14.93 12.34
C THR A 22 4.16 15.04 13.63
N ASN A 23 4.40 16.26 14.09
CA ASN A 23 4.96 16.53 15.41
C ASN A 23 3.98 16.23 16.56
N ASN A 24 2.78 15.69 16.27
CA ASN A 24 1.90 15.15 17.29
C ASN A 24 2.38 13.78 17.80
N SER A 25 3.11 12.99 17.02
CA SER A 25 3.96 11.90 17.55
C SER A 25 5.44 12.30 17.54
N ASP A 26 6.11 12.09 16.42
CA ASP A 26 7.56 12.07 16.30
C ASP A 26 8.05 12.48 14.90
N GLY A 27 7.14 12.85 14.00
CA GLY A 27 7.48 13.56 12.78
C GLY A 27 7.95 14.98 13.08
N LYS A 28 8.68 15.57 12.14
CA LYS A 28 9.23 16.94 12.29
C LYS A 28 8.26 18.05 11.90
N PHE A 29 7.26 17.74 11.07
CA PHE A 29 6.36 18.73 10.50
C PHE A 29 5.12 18.92 11.36
N THR A 30 4.64 20.15 11.47
CA THR A 30 3.24 20.39 11.82
C THR A 30 2.33 19.80 10.74
N LEU A 31 1.05 19.57 11.07
CA LEU A 31 0.06 19.11 10.08
C LEU A 31 0.02 20.00 8.83
N THR A 32 0.04 21.32 9.01
CA THR A 32 0.02 22.28 7.89
C THR A 32 1.27 22.18 7.01
N GLU A 33 2.45 22.04 7.61
CA GLU A 33 3.70 21.88 6.86
C GLU A 33 3.72 20.56 6.09
N LEU A 34 3.30 19.46 6.73
CA LEU A 34 3.24 18.14 6.10
C LEU A 34 2.31 18.16 4.89
N VAL A 35 1.08 18.68 5.05
CA VAL A 35 0.11 18.84 3.95
C VAL A 35 0.71 19.63 2.80
N ARG A 36 1.35 20.77 3.09
CA ARG A 36 2.01 21.59 2.07
C ARG A 36 3.10 20.82 1.32
N CYS A 37 3.95 20.08 2.02
CA CYS A 37 5.02 19.32 1.38
C CYS A 37 4.46 18.29 0.38
N TYR A 38 3.39 17.58 0.74
CA TYR A 38 2.74 16.61 -0.16
C TYR A 38 2.01 17.28 -1.33
N GLU A 39 1.45 18.47 -1.15
CA GLU A 39 0.87 19.26 -2.24
C GLU A 39 1.92 19.69 -3.26
N GLU A 40 3.10 20.10 -2.81
CA GLU A 40 4.23 20.48 -3.66
C GLU A 40 4.74 19.27 -4.48
N GLN A 41 4.54 18.04 -3.98
CA GLN A 41 4.84 16.79 -4.70
C GLN A 41 3.70 16.28 -5.60
N GLY A 42 2.58 17.02 -5.68
CA GLY A 42 1.47 16.67 -6.56
C GLY A 42 0.62 15.49 -6.08
N TYR A 43 0.57 15.23 -4.78
CA TYR A 43 -0.36 14.23 -4.22
C TYR A 43 -1.81 14.73 -4.30
N ASP A 44 -2.75 13.78 -4.31
CA ASP A 44 -4.19 14.02 -4.27
C ASP A 44 -4.76 13.80 -2.85
N PHE A 45 -4.18 12.85 -2.10
CA PHE A 45 -4.61 12.56 -0.73
C PHE A 45 -3.46 12.16 0.20
N LEU A 46 -3.69 12.30 1.52
CA LEU A 46 -2.74 11.95 2.57
C LEU A 46 -3.47 11.40 3.78
N ALA A 47 -3.05 10.23 4.28
CA ALA A 47 -3.43 9.77 5.62
C ALA A 47 -2.41 10.27 6.64
N VAL A 48 -2.92 10.82 7.75
CA VAL A 48 -2.10 11.23 8.90
C VAL A 48 -2.21 10.14 9.96
N THR A 49 -1.09 9.53 10.32
CA THR A 49 -1.05 8.28 11.07
C THR A 49 -0.02 8.34 12.20
N ASP A 50 -0.07 9.42 12.97
CA ASP A 50 0.77 9.60 14.16
C ASP A 50 0.70 8.38 15.11
N HIS A 51 1.82 8.06 15.75
CA HIS A 51 1.91 6.89 16.62
C HIS A 51 0.92 6.97 17.79
N ASP A 52 0.07 5.95 17.91
CA ASP A 52 -0.90 5.76 18.99
C ASP A 52 -1.81 6.97 19.27
N LYS A 53 -1.94 7.90 18.32
CA LYS A 53 -2.67 9.17 18.46
C LYS A 53 -3.51 9.46 17.23
N LEU A 54 -4.73 9.92 17.46
CA LEU A 54 -5.59 10.45 16.41
C LEU A 54 -5.38 11.97 16.31
N THR A 55 -4.71 12.42 15.26
CA THR A 55 -4.45 13.84 15.02
C THR A 55 -5.70 14.52 14.47
N SER A 56 -6.12 15.63 15.10
CA SER A 56 -7.25 16.42 14.59
C SER A 56 -6.89 17.04 13.24
N LEU A 57 -7.74 16.80 12.24
CA LEU A 57 -7.58 17.33 10.89
C LEU A 57 -8.36 18.63 10.67
N THR A 58 -9.07 19.14 11.69
CA THR A 58 -9.98 20.30 11.56
C THR A 58 -9.30 21.58 11.11
N ASP A 59 -8.05 21.79 11.52
CA ASP A 59 -7.29 23.01 11.23
C ASP A 59 -6.38 22.85 10.01
N ALA A 60 -6.45 21.71 9.31
CA ALA A 60 -5.70 21.51 8.10
C ALA A 60 -6.27 22.39 6.97
N ALA A 61 -5.44 23.27 6.45
CA ALA A 61 -5.72 24.01 5.23
C ALA A 61 -4.98 23.36 4.06
N GLY A 62 -5.63 23.27 2.89
CA GLY A 62 -5.03 22.69 1.70
C GLY A 62 -6.06 22.16 0.70
N ARG A 63 -5.56 21.71 -0.45
CA ARG A 63 -6.27 20.97 -1.49
C ARG A 63 -6.21 19.45 -1.32
N LEU A 64 -5.31 18.92 -0.48
CA LEU A 64 -5.25 17.46 -0.26
C LEU A 64 -6.52 16.94 0.42
N LEU A 65 -7.00 15.81 -0.06
CA LEU A 65 -7.99 15.02 0.67
C LEU A 65 -7.28 14.34 1.84
N LEU A 66 -7.69 14.64 3.07
CA LEU A 66 -7.08 14.06 4.25
C LEU A 66 -7.88 12.87 4.77
N LEU A 67 -7.16 11.80 5.12
CA LEU A 67 -7.70 10.63 5.78
C LEU A 67 -7.22 10.62 7.23
N SER A 68 -8.17 10.50 8.15
CA SER A 68 -7.88 10.32 9.58
C SER A 68 -7.30 8.93 9.83
N GLY A 69 -6.27 8.83 10.67
CA GLY A 69 -5.55 7.58 10.89
C GLY A 69 -4.69 7.59 12.15
N CYS A 70 -4.01 6.47 12.39
CA CYS A 70 -3.09 6.25 13.49
C CYS A 70 -2.19 5.06 13.14
N GLU A 71 -0.90 5.11 13.44
CA GLU A 71 -0.07 3.90 13.49
C GLU A 71 -0.09 3.34 14.91
N VAL A 72 -0.85 2.25 15.11
CA VAL A 72 -0.89 1.55 16.39
C VAL A 72 0.42 0.80 16.59
N THR A 73 1.20 1.26 17.56
CA THR A 73 2.63 0.96 17.70
C THR A 73 2.94 0.27 19.02
N ALA A 74 2.32 0.70 20.12
CA ALA A 74 2.66 0.13 21.42
C ALA A 74 2.36 -1.39 21.51
N GLY A 75 3.32 -2.14 22.04
CA GLY A 75 3.10 -3.52 22.50
C GLY A 75 3.28 -4.64 21.47
N GLY A 76 3.90 -4.40 20.30
CA GLY A 76 4.11 -5.42 19.26
C GLY A 76 4.14 -4.84 17.84
N GLY A 77 3.96 -5.69 16.82
CA GLY A 77 4.01 -5.27 15.41
C GLY A 77 3.05 -4.12 15.09
N HIS A 78 3.51 -3.20 14.24
CA HIS A 78 2.82 -1.94 13.95
C HIS A 78 1.68 -2.14 12.94
N VAL A 79 0.56 -1.46 13.19
CA VAL A 79 -0.64 -1.50 12.36
C VAL A 79 -1.05 -0.09 12.00
N VAL A 80 -0.97 0.25 10.71
CA VAL A 80 -1.49 1.52 10.20
C VAL A 80 -3.00 1.40 10.05
N ALA A 81 -3.73 2.22 10.79
CA ALA A 81 -5.17 2.39 10.69
C ALA A 81 -5.48 3.62 9.83
N VAL A 82 -6.28 3.44 8.78
CA VAL A 82 -6.73 4.53 7.91
C VAL A 82 -8.25 4.58 7.90
N GLY A 83 -8.83 5.77 7.98
CA GLY A 83 -10.27 5.99 8.01
C GLY A 83 -10.93 5.74 9.36
N ILE A 84 -10.19 5.90 10.47
CA ILE A 84 -10.75 5.79 11.83
C ILE A 84 -11.21 7.16 12.35
N THR A 85 -12.19 7.16 13.23
CA THR A 85 -12.80 8.37 13.82
C THR A 85 -12.59 8.47 15.34
N GLU A 86 -12.28 7.34 15.99
CA GLU A 86 -12.00 7.25 17.42
C GLU A 86 -10.63 6.61 17.67
N PRO A 87 -9.90 7.03 18.72
CA PRO A 87 -8.63 6.42 19.09
C PRO A 87 -8.73 4.91 19.32
N ILE A 88 -7.66 4.19 18.98
CA ILE A 88 -7.52 2.76 19.25
C ILE A 88 -6.64 2.56 20.48
N GLU A 89 -7.07 1.74 21.44
CA GLU A 89 -6.25 1.36 22.59
C GLU A 89 -5.07 0.46 22.13
N PRO A 90 -3.81 0.91 22.22
CA PRO A 90 -2.73 0.31 21.45
C PRO A 90 -2.16 -0.96 22.08
N ARG A 91 -2.36 -1.18 23.39
CA ARG A 91 -1.80 -2.34 24.13
C ARG A 91 -2.69 -3.58 24.09
N GLN A 92 -3.66 -3.64 23.17
CA GLN A 92 -4.50 -4.81 22.96
C GLN A 92 -3.81 -5.87 22.07
N PRO A 93 -4.29 -7.13 22.06
CA PRO A 93 -3.90 -8.11 21.06
C PRO A 93 -4.12 -7.58 19.63
N ARG A 94 -3.23 -7.92 18.69
CA ARG A 94 -3.25 -7.39 17.32
C ARG A 94 -4.55 -7.67 16.58
N GLN A 95 -5.15 -8.83 16.82
CA GLN A 95 -6.47 -9.16 16.26
C GLN A 95 -7.56 -8.19 16.74
N ALA A 96 -7.59 -7.86 18.04
CA ALA A 96 -8.57 -6.92 18.58
C ALA A 96 -8.39 -5.49 18.04
N ILE A 97 -7.14 -5.08 17.79
CA ILE A 97 -6.81 -3.81 17.12
C ILE A 97 -7.39 -3.81 15.69
N ILE A 98 -7.13 -4.85 14.91
CA ILE A 98 -7.65 -4.98 13.53
C ILE A 98 -9.18 -4.95 13.54
N ASP A 99 -9.81 -5.69 14.45
CA ASP A 99 -11.27 -5.74 14.58
C ASP A 99 -11.85 -4.37 14.95
N ALA A 100 -11.19 -3.63 15.85
CA ALA A 100 -11.61 -2.28 16.26
C ALA A 100 -11.48 -1.26 15.11
N ILE A 101 -10.43 -1.34 14.30
CA ILE A 101 -10.26 -0.51 13.10
C ILE A 101 -11.38 -0.79 12.10
N ASN A 102 -11.65 -2.08 11.84
CA ASN A 102 -12.70 -2.50 10.92
C ASN A 102 -14.11 -2.11 11.40
N ALA A 103 -14.36 -2.16 12.71
CA ALA A 103 -15.63 -1.77 13.30
C ALA A 103 -15.98 -0.28 13.09
N GLN A 104 -14.96 0.57 12.91
CA GLN A 104 -15.14 1.98 12.55
C GLN A 104 -15.30 2.21 11.04
N GLY A 105 -15.25 1.15 10.22
CA GLY A 105 -15.24 1.27 8.77
C GLY A 105 -13.90 1.75 8.22
N GLY A 106 -12.81 1.63 8.98
CA GLY A 106 -11.44 1.89 8.52
C GLY A 106 -10.85 0.73 7.71
N ILE A 107 -9.55 0.78 7.47
CA ILE A 107 -8.73 -0.34 6.99
C ILE A 107 -7.49 -0.47 7.88
N ALA A 108 -7.12 -1.71 8.19
CA ALA A 108 -5.88 -2.04 8.89
C ALA A 108 -4.83 -2.54 7.89
N ILE A 109 -3.64 -1.93 7.92
CA ILE A 109 -2.48 -2.30 7.10
C ILE A 109 -1.34 -2.68 8.03
N LEU A 110 -0.76 -3.87 7.84
CA LEU A 110 0.38 -4.29 8.66
C LEU A 110 1.65 -3.62 8.11
N ALA A 111 2.23 -2.74 8.93
CA ALA A 111 3.30 -1.85 8.52
C ALA A 111 4.64 -2.59 8.42
N HIS A 112 5.45 -2.17 7.45
CA HIS A 112 6.86 -2.51 7.27
C HIS A 112 7.33 -3.87 7.83
N PRO A 113 6.84 -5.00 7.30
CA PRO A 113 7.13 -6.34 7.84
C PRO A 113 8.62 -6.69 8.03
N ASN A 114 9.48 -6.11 7.19
CA ASN A 114 10.92 -6.36 7.19
C ASN A 114 11.75 -5.24 7.86
N TRP A 115 11.12 -4.33 8.61
CA TRP A 115 11.84 -3.31 9.38
C TRP A 115 12.70 -3.91 10.50
N GLY A 116 13.76 -3.18 10.85
CA GLY A 116 14.66 -3.46 11.96
C GLY A 116 15.86 -4.35 11.57
N LYS A 117 16.84 -4.39 12.46
CA LYS A 117 18.14 -5.09 12.24
C LYS A 117 18.03 -6.59 11.99
N THR A 118 16.91 -7.19 12.38
CA THR A 118 16.60 -8.61 12.17
C THR A 118 15.84 -8.87 10.87
N PHE A 119 15.52 -7.82 10.09
CA PHE A 119 14.72 -7.90 8.86
C PHE A 119 13.35 -8.58 9.11
N CYS A 120 12.81 -8.39 10.32
CA CYS A 120 11.65 -9.12 10.80
C CYS A 120 11.00 -8.35 11.94
N HIS A 121 10.15 -7.39 11.57
CA HIS A 121 9.24 -6.70 12.48
C HIS A 121 7.98 -7.54 12.71
N TRP A 122 7.52 -8.20 11.65
CA TRP A 122 6.43 -9.16 11.69
C TRP A 122 6.92 -10.58 11.42
N GLN A 123 6.62 -11.51 12.33
CA GLN A 123 6.80 -12.93 12.04
C GLN A 123 5.81 -13.34 10.96
N GLN A 124 6.24 -14.19 10.03
CA GLN A 124 5.36 -14.63 8.96
C GLN A 124 4.12 -15.35 9.51
N ASP A 125 4.28 -16.17 10.54
CA ASP A 125 3.18 -16.94 11.12
C ASP A 125 2.13 -16.01 11.76
N ASP A 126 2.53 -14.84 12.26
CA ASP A 126 1.59 -13.82 12.75
C ASP A 126 0.81 -13.20 11.59
N LEU A 127 1.46 -12.85 10.48
CA LEU A 127 0.80 -12.35 9.27
C LEU A 127 -0.24 -13.37 8.75
N VAL A 128 0.08 -14.67 8.84
CA VAL A 128 -0.79 -15.77 8.42
C VAL A 128 -1.93 -16.02 9.42
N ALA A 129 -1.70 -15.84 10.72
CA ALA A 129 -2.70 -16.10 11.76
C ALA A 129 -3.74 -14.98 11.84
N LEU A 130 -3.31 -13.72 11.75
CA LEU A 130 -4.19 -12.56 11.85
C LEU A 130 -5.21 -12.52 10.71
N GLN A 131 -6.43 -12.07 11.02
CA GLN A 131 -7.56 -12.01 10.10
C GLN A 131 -8.08 -10.57 9.99
N GLY A 132 -8.73 -10.26 8.86
CA GLY A 132 -9.45 -8.99 8.69
C GLY A 132 -8.59 -7.77 8.38
N TYR A 133 -7.25 -7.86 8.35
CA TYR A 133 -6.43 -6.77 7.83
C TYR A 133 -6.53 -6.70 6.30
N ALA A 134 -6.50 -5.49 5.74
CA ALA A 134 -6.67 -5.26 4.30
C ALA A 134 -5.43 -5.69 3.52
N GLY A 135 -4.24 -5.47 4.06
CA GLY A 135 -2.98 -5.77 3.39
C GLY A 135 -1.75 -5.46 4.23
N ILE A 136 -0.60 -5.49 3.57
CA ILE A 136 0.70 -5.15 4.16
C ILE A 136 1.37 -4.05 3.35
N GLU A 137 2.29 -3.32 3.98
CA GLU A 137 3.24 -2.51 3.22
C GLU A 137 4.23 -3.43 2.50
N VAL A 138 4.19 -3.44 1.16
CA VAL A 138 5.16 -4.16 0.31
C VAL A 138 6.37 -3.31 -0.01
N PHE A 139 6.23 -2.00 0.15
CA PHE A 139 7.32 -1.04 0.13
C PHE A 139 7.09 0.03 1.21
N ASN A 140 8.12 0.33 1.99
CA ASN A 140 8.13 1.43 2.95
C ASN A 140 9.34 2.33 2.69
N GLY A 141 9.08 3.62 2.42
CA GLY A 141 10.09 4.61 2.02
C GLY A 141 11.08 5.00 3.12
N ASN A 142 10.66 5.00 4.39
CA ASN A 142 11.50 5.35 5.53
C ASN A 142 12.69 4.37 5.70
N ILE A 143 12.48 3.09 5.39
CA ILE A 143 13.53 2.05 5.47
C ILE A 143 14.58 2.18 4.35
N LEU A 144 14.44 3.13 3.42
CA LEU A 144 15.56 3.52 2.56
C LEU A 144 16.75 4.09 3.35
N ARG A 145 16.49 4.61 4.56
CA ARG A 145 17.53 5.13 5.46
C ARG A 145 17.59 4.46 6.83
N ASP A 146 16.53 3.76 7.24
CA ASP A 146 16.48 3.01 8.50
C ASP A 146 16.96 1.57 8.33
N ASP A 147 17.15 0.87 9.46
CA ASP A 147 17.56 -0.54 9.46
C ASP A 147 16.47 -1.46 8.89
N GLY A 148 16.87 -2.45 8.10
CA GLY A 148 15.99 -3.51 7.59
C GLY A 148 15.94 -3.54 6.06
N SER A 149 14.80 -3.97 5.51
CA SER A 149 14.54 -3.93 4.06
C SER A 149 13.30 -3.09 3.78
N PRO A 150 13.36 -2.12 2.85
CA PRO A 150 12.19 -1.37 2.41
C PRO A 150 11.19 -2.25 1.66
N LEU A 151 11.63 -3.39 1.12
CA LEU A 151 10.79 -4.33 0.38
C LEU A 151 10.26 -5.43 1.30
N ALA A 152 8.99 -5.77 1.12
CA ALA A 152 8.32 -6.92 1.74
C ALA A 152 7.43 -7.70 0.76
N SER A 153 7.75 -7.66 -0.54
CA SER A 153 7.07 -8.47 -1.57
C SER A 153 7.23 -9.98 -1.31
N ASP A 154 8.34 -10.41 -0.70
CA ASP A 154 8.57 -11.79 -0.26
C ASP A 154 7.54 -12.25 0.79
N ARG A 155 7.24 -11.39 1.76
CA ARG A 155 6.23 -11.64 2.80
C ARG A 155 4.84 -11.72 2.19
N TRP A 156 4.56 -10.82 1.24
CA TRP A 156 3.29 -10.79 0.53
C TRP A 156 3.08 -12.03 -0.34
N ASP A 157 4.09 -12.42 -1.12
CA ASP A 157 4.05 -13.61 -1.97
C ASP A 157 3.81 -14.87 -1.16
N ARG A 158 4.40 -14.99 0.03
CA ARG A 158 4.15 -16.13 0.91
C ARG A 158 2.69 -16.16 1.40
N LEU A 159 2.08 -15.01 1.69
CA LEU A 159 0.65 -14.93 2.03
C LEU A 159 -0.22 -15.32 0.83
N LEU A 160 0.00 -14.71 -0.33
CA LEU A 160 -0.78 -14.96 -1.56
C LEU A 160 -0.70 -16.44 -1.98
N SER A 161 0.48 -17.05 -1.89
CA SER A 161 0.69 -18.46 -2.24
C SER A 161 0.04 -19.44 -1.26
N GLN A 162 -0.32 -18.98 -0.07
CA GLN A 162 -1.12 -19.73 0.90
C GLN A 162 -2.63 -19.45 0.75
N GLY A 163 -3.04 -18.81 -0.34
CA GLY A 163 -4.45 -18.53 -0.65
C GLY A 163 -5.02 -17.32 0.09
N ARG A 164 -4.19 -16.54 0.82
CA ARG A 164 -4.63 -15.30 1.47
C ARG A 164 -4.97 -14.28 0.39
N LYS A 165 -6.10 -13.59 0.55
CA LYS A 165 -6.51 -12.47 -0.32
C LYS A 165 -6.30 -11.17 0.44
N VAL A 166 -5.07 -10.68 0.40
CA VAL A 166 -4.63 -9.45 1.07
C VAL A 166 -3.86 -8.57 0.09
N TRP A 167 -3.98 -7.27 0.24
CA TRP A 167 -3.43 -6.29 -0.69
C TRP A 167 -1.98 -5.89 -0.34
N GLY A 168 -1.29 -5.31 -1.31
CA GLY A 168 0.03 -4.71 -1.15
C GLY A 168 -0.02 -3.20 -1.31
N TYR A 169 0.52 -2.47 -0.34
CA TYR A 169 0.58 -1.00 -0.35
C TYR A 169 2.02 -0.50 -0.34
N ALA A 170 2.26 0.68 -0.92
CA ALA A 170 3.52 1.40 -0.75
C ALA A 170 3.25 2.75 -0.09
N THR A 171 4.15 3.12 0.82
CA THR A 171 4.02 4.31 1.67
C THR A 171 5.38 4.96 1.87
N ASP A 172 5.36 6.22 2.30
CA ASP A 172 6.56 6.96 2.64
C ASP A 172 7.02 6.72 4.08
N ASP A 173 6.08 6.55 5.02
CA ASP A 173 6.37 6.51 6.46
C ASP A 173 7.15 7.76 6.92
N THR A 174 6.57 8.91 6.57
CA THR A 174 7.26 10.20 6.64
C THR A 174 7.44 10.68 8.06
N HIS A 175 8.69 10.90 8.44
CA HIS A 175 9.07 11.61 9.67
C HIS A 175 9.82 12.92 9.36
N ASN A 176 10.49 12.99 8.20
CA ASN A 176 11.39 14.08 7.80
C ASN A 176 11.25 14.39 6.30
N GLU A 177 11.85 15.48 5.86
CA GLU A 177 11.80 15.94 4.46
C GLU A 177 12.27 14.88 3.45
N GLN A 178 13.35 14.16 3.77
CA GLN A 178 13.94 13.14 2.89
C GLN A 178 13.07 11.88 2.72
N ASP A 179 12.04 11.70 3.55
CA ASP A 179 11.17 10.52 3.53
C ASP A 179 10.03 10.68 2.52
N ILE A 180 9.76 11.90 2.07
CA ILE A 180 8.63 12.24 1.22
C ILE A 180 8.86 11.79 -0.22
N ALA A 181 7.82 11.21 -0.84
CA ALA A 181 7.79 10.82 -2.24
C ALA A 181 8.77 9.71 -2.65
N ASN A 182 9.13 8.84 -1.71
CA ASN A 182 9.86 7.60 -1.93
C ASN A 182 8.94 6.41 -2.24
N GLY A 183 7.73 6.39 -1.68
CA GLY A 183 6.73 5.33 -1.84
C GLY A 183 5.30 5.87 -1.76
N TRP A 184 4.41 5.39 -2.62
CA TRP A 184 3.01 5.82 -2.64
C TRP A 184 2.07 4.76 -3.20
N THR A 185 0.78 4.93 -2.90
CA THR A 185 -0.28 4.09 -3.44
C THR A 185 -1.14 4.92 -4.40
N MET A 186 -1.30 4.41 -5.62
CA MET A 186 -2.19 4.97 -6.63
C MET A 186 -3.55 4.28 -6.52
N VAL A 187 -4.62 5.04 -6.30
CA VAL A 187 -5.97 4.51 -6.04
C VAL A 187 -6.88 4.84 -7.22
N LEU A 188 -7.58 3.84 -7.75
CA LEU A 188 -8.62 4.00 -8.76
C LEU A 188 -9.96 4.24 -8.04
N ALA A 189 -10.30 5.49 -7.84
CA ALA A 189 -11.51 5.91 -7.14
C ALA A 189 -12.57 6.44 -8.10
N ASP A 190 -13.84 6.14 -7.84
CA ASP A 190 -14.96 6.63 -8.66
C ASP A 190 -15.23 8.13 -8.44
N ASP A 191 -14.76 8.69 -7.31
CA ASP A 191 -14.82 10.11 -6.98
C ASP A 191 -13.62 10.53 -6.12
N ALA A 192 -13.33 11.84 -6.09
CA ALA A 192 -12.29 12.45 -5.27
C ALA A 192 -12.83 12.79 -3.86
N THR A 193 -13.26 11.76 -3.13
CA THR A 193 -13.73 11.88 -1.74
C THR A 193 -13.01 10.89 -0.81
N PRO A 194 -12.88 11.20 0.50
CA PRO A 194 -12.30 10.27 1.49
C PRO A 194 -12.94 8.88 1.46
N ASP A 195 -14.27 8.81 1.40
CA ASP A 195 -15.01 7.55 1.41
C ASP A 195 -14.75 6.71 0.16
N ALA A 196 -14.71 7.35 -1.02
CA ALA A 196 -14.41 6.67 -2.27
C ALA A 196 -12.97 6.12 -2.29
N ILE A 197 -12.01 6.88 -1.77
CA ILE A 197 -10.61 6.45 -1.63
C ILE A 197 -10.51 5.27 -0.67
N LEU A 198 -11.13 5.36 0.51
CA LEU A 198 -11.09 4.31 1.53
C LEU A 198 -11.75 3.01 1.02
N LYS A 199 -12.86 3.13 0.29
CA LYS A 199 -13.51 2.00 -0.38
C LYS A 199 -12.59 1.36 -1.41
N ALA A 200 -11.96 2.16 -2.29
CA ALA A 200 -11.08 1.67 -3.32
C ALA A 200 -9.83 0.98 -2.74
N LEU A 201 -9.25 1.51 -1.66
CA LEU A 201 -8.16 0.85 -0.93
C LEU A 201 -8.62 -0.50 -0.37
N ARG A 202 -9.77 -0.55 0.32
CA ARG A 202 -10.33 -1.80 0.87
C ARG A 202 -10.57 -2.87 -0.19
N ASP A 203 -11.06 -2.46 -1.35
CA ASP A 203 -11.39 -3.34 -2.47
C ASP A 203 -10.16 -3.72 -3.33
N GLY A 204 -8.97 -3.19 -2.99
CA GLY A 204 -7.75 -3.43 -3.75
C GLY A 204 -7.71 -2.72 -5.10
N ARG A 205 -8.57 -1.71 -5.34
CA ARG A 205 -8.58 -0.88 -6.56
C ARG A 205 -7.41 0.11 -6.53
N CYS A 206 -6.18 -0.41 -6.44
CA CYS A 206 -4.98 0.39 -6.31
C CYS A 206 -3.74 -0.33 -6.86
N TYR A 207 -2.63 0.39 -7.02
CA TYR A 207 -1.30 -0.21 -7.17
C TYR A 207 -0.29 0.55 -6.32
N ALA A 208 0.72 -0.15 -5.83
CA ALA A 208 1.81 0.40 -5.04
C ALA A 208 2.95 0.86 -5.96
N SER A 209 3.71 1.89 -5.58
CA SER A 209 4.83 2.40 -6.38
C SER A 209 5.91 3.06 -5.52
N SER A 210 7.16 2.97 -5.98
CA SER A 210 8.33 3.72 -5.48
C SER A 210 9.00 4.56 -6.58
N GLY A 211 8.27 4.92 -7.64
CA GLY A 211 8.81 5.72 -8.75
C GLY A 211 8.23 5.43 -10.13
N VAL A 212 7.49 4.34 -10.30
CA VAL A 212 6.94 3.90 -11.59
C VAL A 212 5.46 4.23 -11.71
N PHE A 213 5.05 4.77 -12.85
CA PHE A 213 3.64 5.06 -13.14
C PHE A 213 3.08 4.04 -14.13
N LEU A 214 2.02 3.35 -13.73
CA LEU A 214 1.22 2.50 -14.61
C LEU A 214 0.18 3.39 -15.31
N GLU A 215 0.24 3.43 -16.63
CA GLU A 215 -0.71 4.18 -17.47
C GLU A 215 -1.95 3.34 -17.80
N ALA A 216 -1.80 2.02 -17.87
CA ALA A 216 -2.91 1.09 -18.06
C ALA A 216 -2.68 -0.22 -17.32
N ILE A 217 -3.74 -0.71 -16.69
CA ILE A 217 -3.87 -2.06 -16.11
C ILE A 217 -5.16 -2.63 -16.69
N GLU A 218 -5.05 -3.48 -17.71
CA GLU A 218 -6.18 -3.96 -18.49
C GLU A 218 -6.28 -5.48 -18.41
N VAL A 219 -7.52 -5.98 -18.39
CA VAL A 219 -7.82 -7.40 -18.43
C VAL A 219 -8.84 -7.67 -19.53
N ASP A 220 -8.48 -8.57 -20.44
CA ASP A 220 -9.29 -9.00 -21.58
C ASP A 220 -9.37 -10.52 -21.60
N GLY A 221 -10.43 -11.05 -20.98
CA GLY A 221 -10.59 -12.49 -20.73
C GLY A 221 -9.48 -13.04 -19.82
N GLU A 222 -8.52 -13.73 -20.42
CA GLU A 222 -7.37 -14.36 -19.74
C GLU A 222 -6.07 -13.58 -19.94
N VAL A 223 -6.11 -12.44 -20.61
CA VAL A 223 -4.93 -11.63 -20.92
C VAL A 223 -4.86 -10.43 -20.00
N ILE A 224 -3.76 -10.31 -19.26
CA ILE A 224 -3.40 -9.14 -18.47
C ILE A 224 -2.47 -8.28 -19.31
N ARG A 225 -2.78 -6.99 -19.49
CA ARG A 225 -1.94 -6.02 -20.21
C ARG A 225 -1.55 -4.87 -19.30
N ILE A 226 -0.29 -4.49 -19.39
CA ILE A 226 0.31 -3.45 -18.58
C ILE A 226 1.02 -2.47 -19.50
N VAL A 227 0.72 -1.18 -19.31
CA VAL A 227 1.43 -0.08 -19.94
C VAL A 227 1.96 0.83 -18.85
N THR A 228 3.20 1.25 -18.98
CA THR A 228 3.91 2.06 -18.01
C THR A 228 4.49 3.28 -18.68
N ARG A 229 4.58 4.38 -17.93
CA ARG A 229 5.21 5.61 -18.42
C ARG A 229 6.73 5.49 -18.48
N ASN A 230 7.31 4.79 -17.50
CA ASN A 230 8.73 4.88 -17.19
C ASN A 230 9.34 3.58 -16.64
N ALA A 231 8.74 2.41 -16.90
CA ALA A 231 9.39 1.14 -16.61
C ALA A 231 10.29 0.71 -17.78
N ASP A 232 11.45 0.15 -17.44
CA ASP A 232 12.39 -0.49 -18.35
C ASP A 232 12.10 -1.99 -18.51
N ARG A 233 11.46 -2.60 -17.49
CA ARG A 233 11.08 -4.01 -17.47
C ARG A 233 9.73 -4.20 -16.78
N ILE A 234 8.93 -5.14 -17.29
CA ILE A 234 7.69 -5.60 -16.65
C ILE A 234 7.79 -7.11 -16.46
N ALA A 235 7.60 -7.57 -15.23
CA ALA A 235 7.57 -8.99 -14.87
C ALA A 235 6.18 -9.40 -14.37
N PHE A 236 5.70 -10.53 -14.85
CA PHE A 236 4.51 -11.20 -14.34
C PHE A 236 4.95 -12.23 -13.31
N VAL A 237 4.47 -12.09 -12.08
CA VAL A 237 4.93 -12.81 -10.90
C VAL A 237 3.80 -13.72 -10.40
N GLY A 238 4.11 -14.98 -10.14
CA GLY A 238 3.18 -15.97 -9.60
C GLY A 238 3.62 -16.49 -8.22
N PRO A 239 3.16 -17.70 -7.83
CA PRO A 239 3.41 -18.26 -6.50
C PRO A 239 4.87 -18.19 -6.07
N TYR A 240 5.05 -17.80 -4.80
CA TYR A 240 6.31 -17.61 -4.10
C TYR A 240 7.26 -16.61 -4.80
N GLY A 241 6.70 -15.59 -5.46
CA GLY A 241 7.50 -14.54 -6.11
C GLY A 241 8.17 -14.98 -7.41
N ARG A 242 7.81 -16.15 -7.96
CA ARG A 242 8.41 -16.66 -9.18
C ARG A 242 7.96 -15.82 -10.38
N TRP A 243 8.93 -15.30 -11.13
CA TRP A 243 8.65 -14.69 -12.43
C TRP A 243 8.17 -15.75 -13.42
N LEU A 244 6.93 -15.62 -13.87
CA LEU A 244 6.31 -16.47 -14.87
C LEU A 244 6.75 -16.05 -16.29
N SER A 245 6.89 -14.74 -16.48
CA SER A 245 7.46 -14.13 -17.70
C SER A 245 7.94 -12.70 -17.39
N TRP A 246 8.76 -12.15 -18.28
CA TRP A 246 9.15 -10.74 -18.23
C TRP A 246 9.42 -10.20 -19.63
N VAL A 247 9.29 -8.89 -19.79
CA VAL A 247 9.57 -8.15 -21.02
C VAL A 247 10.38 -6.91 -20.67
N ASP A 248 11.46 -6.68 -21.42
CA ASP A 248 12.27 -5.46 -21.34
C ASP A 248 11.67 -4.35 -22.21
N ALA A 249 10.52 -3.84 -21.79
CA ALA A 249 9.80 -2.75 -22.44
C ALA A 249 8.83 -2.08 -21.46
N SER A 250 8.35 -0.89 -21.84
CA SER A 250 7.33 -0.15 -21.09
C SER A 250 5.90 -0.70 -21.26
N ARG A 251 5.72 -1.76 -22.05
CA ARG A 251 4.45 -2.47 -22.25
C ARG A 251 4.67 -3.97 -22.29
N ALA A 252 3.77 -4.72 -21.67
CA ALA A 252 3.81 -6.17 -21.66
C ALA A 252 2.42 -6.77 -21.52
N GLU A 253 2.26 -8.00 -21.99
CA GLU A 253 1.05 -8.79 -21.79
C GLU A 253 1.39 -10.21 -21.35
N TYR A 254 0.48 -10.82 -20.59
CA TYR A 254 0.57 -12.20 -20.17
C TYR A 254 -0.79 -12.88 -20.31
N ARG A 255 -0.80 -14.06 -20.94
CA ARG A 255 -1.98 -14.92 -21.02
C ARG A 255 -1.89 -15.97 -19.93
N VAL A 256 -2.86 -15.93 -19.03
CA VAL A 256 -3.00 -16.85 -17.92
C VAL A 256 -3.32 -18.28 -18.44
N GLN A 257 -2.71 -19.28 -17.81
CA GLN A 257 -2.86 -20.70 -18.13
C GLN A 257 -3.96 -21.38 -17.30
N GLY A 258 -4.27 -20.84 -16.12
CA GLY A 258 -5.35 -21.26 -15.22
C GLY A 258 -4.89 -22.04 -14.00
N ASP A 259 -3.61 -22.42 -13.92
CA ASP A 259 -3.02 -23.17 -12.80
C ASP A 259 -2.09 -22.32 -11.92
N GLU A 260 -1.96 -21.01 -12.21
CA GLU A 260 -1.05 -20.13 -11.47
C GLU A 260 -1.52 -19.85 -10.04
N GLY A 261 -2.81 -19.93 -9.74
CA GLY A 261 -3.42 -19.49 -8.48
C GLY A 261 -3.55 -17.97 -8.40
N TYR A 262 -2.46 -17.25 -8.64
CA TYR A 262 -2.46 -15.81 -8.86
C TYR A 262 -1.34 -15.37 -9.81
N VAL A 263 -1.55 -14.25 -10.46
CA VAL A 263 -0.53 -13.46 -11.15
C VAL A 263 -0.56 -12.06 -10.57
N ARG A 264 0.59 -11.44 -10.31
CA ARG A 264 0.72 -10.00 -10.06
C ARG A 264 1.81 -9.44 -10.96
N VAL A 265 1.99 -8.13 -10.98
CA VAL A 265 2.94 -7.48 -11.87
C VAL A 265 3.91 -6.64 -11.06
N GLU A 266 5.19 -6.74 -11.41
CA GLU A 266 6.24 -5.80 -10.99
C GLU A 266 6.78 -5.07 -12.22
N ALA A 267 6.62 -3.76 -12.25
CA ALA A 267 7.18 -2.90 -13.27
C ALA A 267 8.39 -2.17 -12.71
N TYR A 268 9.57 -2.45 -13.26
CA TYR A 268 10.86 -1.93 -12.80
C TYR A 268 11.28 -0.75 -13.67
N GLY A 269 11.48 0.40 -13.05
CA GLY A 269 12.03 1.59 -13.69
C GLY A 269 13.49 1.84 -13.30
N SER A 270 14.00 2.99 -13.74
CA SER A 270 15.37 3.40 -13.45
C SER A 270 15.64 3.53 -11.94
N ARG A 271 16.91 3.38 -11.54
CA ARG A 271 17.36 3.59 -10.14
C ARG A 271 16.66 2.73 -9.09
N GLY A 272 16.13 1.57 -9.50
CA GLY A 272 15.51 0.61 -8.59
C GLY A 272 14.08 0.96 -8.19
N SER A 273 13.43 1.96 -8.82
CA SER A 273 12.01 2.22 -8.62
C SER A 273 11.17 1.06 -9.16
N VAL A 274 10.08 0.72 -8.49
CA VAL A 274 9.19 -0.37 -8.89
C VAL A 274 7.72 0.05 -8.69
N ALA A 275 6.81 -0.49 -9.50
CA ALA A 275 5.38 -0.51 -9.20
C ALA A 275 4.88 -1.94 -9.08
N TRP A 276 3.95 -2.17 -8.16
CA TRP A 276 3.32 -3.46 -7.88
C TRP A 276 1.82 -3.36 -8.05
N THR A 277 1.26 -4.19 -8.92
CA THR A 277 -0.19 -4.38 -8.99
C THR A 277 -0.66 -5.30 -7.86
N GLN A 278 -1.89 -5.10 -7.36
CA GLN A 278 -2.66 -6.17 -6.71
C GLN A 278 -2.78 -7.42 -7.60
N PRO A 279 -2.90 -8.61 -6.99
CA PRO A 279 -3.02 -9.87 -7.72
C PRO A 279 -4.29 -9.98 -8.56
N PHE A 280 -4.13 -10.69 -9.68
CA PHE A 280 -5.16 -11.25 -10.53
C PHE A 280 -5.26 -12.74 -10.19
N TRP A 281 -6.39 -13.18 -9.64
CA TRP A 281 -6.58 -14.57 -9.26
C TRP A 281 -7.12 -15.39 -10.42
N THR A 282 -6.54 -16.57 -10.59
CA THR A 282 -6.99 -17.56 -11.56
C THR A 282 -8.04 -18.43 -10.90
N ALA A 283 -9.26 -18.43 -11.44
CA ALA A 283 -10.39 -19.21 -10.90
C ALA A 283 -10.29 -20.70 -11.22
#